data_AF-A0A2K5LU96-F1
#
_entry.id   AF-A0A2K5LU96-F1
#
_cell.length_a   1.000
_cell.length_b   1.000
_cell.length_c   1.000
_cell.angle_alpha   90.00
_cell.angle_beta   90.00
_cell.angle_gamma   90.00
#
_symmetry.space_group_name_H-M   'P 1'
#
loop_
_entity.id
_entity.type
_entity.pdbx_description
1 polymer ?
#
loop_
_entity_poly.entity_id
_entity_poly.type
_entity_poly.pdbx_seq_one_letter_code
_entity_poly.pdbx_strand_id
1 'polypeptide(L)'
;MSAAPLVGYSSSGSEDESEDGRQTRPGNGSHRRGQSPLPRPRFPVPDSVLNMFPGTEEGPEDDSTKHGGRVRTFPHERGNWATHVYVPYEAKEEFLDLLDVLLPHAQTYVPRLVRMEAFHLSLSQSVVLRHHWILPFVQALKARMASFQRFFFTANQVKIYTNQEKTRTFIGLEVTSGHAQFLDLVSEVDRVMEEFDLTTFYQDPSFHLSLAWCVGDARLQLEGQCLQELQAIVDGFEDAEVLLRVYIEQVRCKSGNKFFSMPLK
;
A
#
# COMPACT_ATOMS: atom_id res chain seq x y z
N MET A 1 -13.49 14.56 50.49
CA MET A 1 -14.89 14.06 50.37
C MET A 1 -15.21 14.08 48.88
N SER A 2 -15.59 13.03 48.15
CA SER A 2 -15.72 11.57 48.33
C SER A 2 -15.67 11.03 46.89
N ALA A 3 -14.76 10.12 46.56
CA ALA A 3 -14.96 8.66 46.54
C ALA A 3 -15.75 8.14 45.32
N ALA A 4 -15.04 7.35 44.50
CA ALA A 4 -15.60 6.44 43.50
C ALA A 4 -16.47 5.34 44.13
N PRO A 5 -17.17 4.55 43.30
CA PRO A 5 -17.30 3.14 43.61
C PRO A 5 -16.73 2.26 42.49
N LEU A 6 -15.77 1.44 42.91
CA LEU A 6 -15.54 0.09 42.41
C LEU A 6 -16.81 -0.74 42.64
N VAL A 7 -17.17 -1.60 41.69
CA VAL A 7 -17.93 -2.82 41.99
C VAL A 7 -17.35 -3.95 41.16
N GLY A 8 -16.83 -4.96 41.84
CA GLY A 8 -16.57 -6.27 41.28
C GLY A 8 -16.87 -7.31 42.33
N TYR A 9 -17.65 -8.34 42.00
CA TYR A 9 -17.78 -9.66 42.65
C TYR A 9 -18.46 -10.53 41.56
N SER A 10 -17.83 -11.48 40.87
CA SER A 10 -17.33 -12.83 41.25
C SER A 10 -18.33 -13.78 41.89
N SER A 11 -18.23 -15.04 41.41
CA SER A 11 -18.73 -16.32 41.96
C SER A 11 -20.16 -16.72 41.56
N SER A 12 -20.51 -17.97 41.30
CA SER A 12 -19.83 -19.27 41.17
C SER A 12 -20.94 -20.28 40.83
N GLY A 13 -20.63 -21.44 40.22
CA GLY A 13 -21.59 -22.55 40.14
C GLY A 13 -21.23 -23.63 39.12
N SER A 14 -20.21 -24.43 39.44
CA SER A 14 -19.85 -25.67 38.77
C SER A 14 -19.90 -26.82 39.78
N GLU A 15 -20.78 -27.81 39.56
CA GLU A 15 -20.77 -29.19 40.11
C GLU A 15 -21.60 -30.03 39.12
N ASP A 16 -20.99 -30.94 38.34
CA ASP A 16 -20.66 -32.35 38.62
C ASP A 16 -21.84 -33.32 38.53
N GLU A 17 -21.65 -34.35 37.70
CA GLU A 17 -21.83 -35.79 37.97
C GLU A 17 -22.27 -36.58 36.72
N SER A 18 -21.42 -37.56 36.43
CA SER A 18 -21.54 -38.66 35.48
C SER A 18 -22.51 -39.74 35.93
N GLU A 19 -23.09 -40.52 35.00
CA GLU A 19 -23.26 -41.97 35.20
C GLU A 19 -23.55 -42.73 33.90
N ASP A 20 -23.30 -44.02 34.00
CA ASP A 20 -22.75 -44.93 33.00
C ASP A 20 -23.83 -45.87 32.39
N GLY A 21 -23.45 -46.64 31.38
CA GLY A 21 -24.36 -47.24 30.39
C GLY A 21 -25.15 -48.51 30.77
N ARG A 22 -25.99 -48.97 29.81
CA ARG A 22 -26.23 -50.40 29.54
C ARG A 22 -26.90 -50.68 28.19
N GLN A 23 -26.47 -51.81 27.62
CA GLN A 23 -26.64 -52.35 26.27
C GLN A 23 -28.06 -52.83 25.94
N THR A 24 -28.43 -52.88 24.65
CA THR A 24 -28.73 -54.11 23.87
C THR A 24 -29.44 -53.82 22.53
N ARG A 25 -29.01 -54.53 21.47
CA ARG A 25 -29.73 -54.87 20.22
C ARG A 25 -29.68 -56.42 20.10
N PRO A 26 -30.39 -57.13 19.20
CA PRO A 26 -31.35 -56.71 18.16
C PRO A 26 -32.69 -57.50 18.17
N GLY A 27 -33.69 -57.06 17.39
CA GLY A 27 -34.91 -57.83 17.15
C GLY A 27 -35.68 -57.33 15.93
N ASN A 28 -35.78 -58.18 14.93
CA ASN A 28 -36.33 -57.95 13.59
C ASN A 28 -37.88 -57.90 13.62
N GLY A 29 -38.52 -56.91 12.98
CA GLY A 29 -39.98 -56.81 12.91
C GLY A 29 -40.45 -55.79 11.88
N SER A 30 -41.27 -56.25 10.94
CA SER A 30 -41.63 -55.64 9.66
C SER A 30 -42.52 -54.40 9.71
N HIS A 31 -42.34 -53.53 8.71
CA HIS A 31 -43.32 -52.63 8.07
C HIS A 31 -44.18 -51.72 8.95
N ARG A 32 -43.90 -50.40 8.90
CA ARG A 32 -44.89 -49.35 8.60
C ARG A 32 -44.19 -48.08 8.12
N ARG A 33 -44.59 -47.63 6.94
CA ARG A 33 -44.16 -46.40 6.25
C ARG A 33 -44.65 -45.22 7.09
N GLY A 34 -43.78 -44.61 7.88
CA GLY A 34 -44.04 -43.44 8.73
C GLY A 34 -43.41 -42.19 8.14
N GLN A 35 -44.19 -41.13 8.09
CA GLN A 35 -43.99 -39.89 7.34
C GLN A 35 -42.71 -39.12 7.72
N SER A 36 -42.06 -38.49 6.74
CA SER A 36 -41.02 -37.48 6.94
C SER A 36 -41.59 -36.26 7.69
N PRO A 37 -40.84 -35.61 8.61
CA PRO A 37 -41.33 -34.42 9.31
C PRO A 37 -41.51 -33.26 8.32
N LEU A 38 -42.70 -32.64 8.35
CA LEU A 38 -43.00 -31.43 7.58
C LEU A 38 -42.01 -30.30 7.96
N PRO A 39 -41.49 -29.52 6.99
CA PRO A 39 -40.62 -28.40 7.29
C PRO A 39 -41.37 -27.36 8.11
N ARG A 40 -40.79 -26.95 9.25
CA ARG A 40 -41.32 -25.85 10.07
C ARG A 40 -41.43 -24.59 9.19
N PRO A 41 -42.55 -23.85 9.24
CA PRO A 41 -42.67 -22.61 8.48
C PRO A 41 -41.63 -21.62 8.99
N ARG A 42 -40.61 -21.34 8.18
CA ARG A 42 -39.70 -20.24 8.42
C ARG A 42 -40.48 -18.97 8.16
N PHE A 43 -40.55 -18.08 9.15
CA PHE A 43 -41.12 -16.75 8.92
C PHE A 43 -40.32 -16.06 7.81
N PRO A 44 -41.00 -15.45 6.81
CA PRO A 44 -40.31 -14.68 5.80
C PRO A 44 -39.59 -13.53 6.48
N VAL A 45 -38.34 -13.30 6.07
CA VAL A 45 -37.55 -12.17 6.56
C VAL A 45 -38.30 -10.89 6.20
N PRO A 46 -38.58 -9.98 7.15
CA PRO A 46 -39.27 -8.73 6.85
C PRO A 46 -38.55 -7.93 5.76
N ASP A 47 -39.32 -7.28 4.88
CA ASP A 47 -38.76 -6.45 3.80
C ASP A 47 -37.83 -5.36 4.33
N SER A 48 -38.02 -4.89 5.57
CA SER A 48 -37.12 -3.95 6.23
C SER A 48 -35.71 -4.49 6.49
N VAL A 49 -35.58 -5.81 6.71
CA VAL A 49 -34.30 -6.49 6.91
C VAL A 49 -33.66 -6.86 5.55
N LEU A 50 -34.48 -7.24 4.56
CA LEU A 50 -34.01 -7.43 3.18
C LEU A 50 -33.48 -6.13 2.56
N ASN A 51 -34.13 -5.01 2.86
CA ASN A 51 -33.73 -3.68 2.36
C ASN A 51 -32.69 -2.98 3.25
N MET A 52 -32.27 -3.57 4.37
CA MET A 52 -31.13 -3.06 5.16
C MET A 52 -29.79 -3.31 4.46
N PHE A 53 -29.74 -4.32 3.59
CA PHE A 53 -28.60 -4.67 2.78
C PHE A 53 -29.02 -4.65 1.31
N PRO A 54 -29.27 -3.45 0.72
CA PRO A 54 -29.41 -3.38 -0.74
C PRO A 54 -28.17 -4.07 -1.32
N GLY A 55 -28.42 -5.08 -2.15
CA GLY A 55 -27.41 -6.05 -2.58
C GLY A 55 -26.12 -5.34 -2.92
N THR A 56 -25.02 -5.82 -2.35
CA THR A 56 -23.63 -5.39 -2.56
C THR A 56 -23.52 -4.61 -3.86
N GLU A 57 -23.62 -3.28 -3.79
CA GLU A 57 -23.35 -2.46 -4.96
C GLU A 57 -21.92 -2.82 -5.33
N GLU A 58 -21.75 -3.47 -6.49
CA GLU A 58 -20.47 -3.58 -7.15
C GLU A 58 -19.88 -2.17 -7.13
N GLY A 59 -18.78 -2.01 -6.39
CA GLY A 59 -18.15 -0.71 -6.24
C GLY A 59 -17.94 -0.09 -7.63
N PRO A 60 -17.94 1.25 -7.75
CA PRO A 60 -17.85 1.91 -9.04
C PRO A 60 -16.72 1.31 -9.88
N GLU A 61 -17.05 0.78 -11.07
CA GLU A 61 -16.07 0.22 -12.01
C GLU A 61 -14.95 1.23 -12.25
N ASP A 62 -13.70 0.77 -12.10
CA ASP A 62 -12.52 1.62 -12.23
C ASP A 62 -12.27 1.95 -13.71
N ASP A 63 -12.79 3.07 -14.15
CA ASP A 63 -12.54 3.60 -15.49
C ASP A 63 -11.09 4.07 -15.62
N SER A 64 -10.24 3.20 -16.18
CA SER A 64 -8.81 3.45 -16.38
C SER A 64 -8.51 4.72 -17.18
N THR A 65 -9.44 5.20 -18.01
CA THR A 65 -9.24 6.44 -18.80
C THR A 65 -9.12 7.68 -17.92
N LYS A 66 -9.81 7.70 -16.77
CA LYS A 66 -9.72 8.78 -15.76
C LYS A 66 -8.38 8.82 -15.03
N HIS A 67 -7.55 7.82 -15.23
CA HIS A 67 -6.25 7.70 -14.61
C HIS A 67 -5.12 7.58 -15.66
N GLY A 68 -5.35 8.06 -16.90
CA GLY A 68 -4.36 8.02 -17.96
C GLY A 68 -4.02 6.60 -18.43
N GLY A 69 -5.01 5.69 -18.39
CA GLY A 69 -4.81 4.26 -18.65
C GLY A 69 -4.25 3.50 -17.45
N ARG A 70 -4.25 4.08 -16.24
CA ARG A 70 -3.84 3.36 -15.04
C ARG A 70 -4.88 2.31 -14.66
N VAL A 71 -4.54 1.03 -14.80
CA VAL A 71 -5.20 -0.07 -14.07
C VAL A 71 -4.70 -0.10 -12.62
N ARG A 72 -5.64 -0.15 -11.66
CA ARG A 72 -5.34 -0.39 -10.24
C ARG A 72 -4.98 -1.85 -10.00
N THR A 73 -4.01 -2.08 -9.10
CA THR A 73 -3.65 -3.43 -8.65
C THR A 73 -4.76 -4.10 -7.84
N PHE A 74 -5.61 -3.32 -7.16
CA PHE A 74 -6.74 -3.83 -6.38
C PHE A 74 -8.01 -3.01 -6.64
N PRO A 75 -9.20 -3.66 -6.70
CA PRO A 75 -10.48 -2.97 -6.83
C PRO A 75 -10.79 -2.16 -5.56
N HIS A 76 -11.55 -1.07 -5.69
CA HIS A 76 -11.97 -0.29 -4.53
C HIS A 76 -13.11 -1.00 -3.79
N GLU A 77 -12.85 -1.41 -2.56
CA GLU A 77 -13.89 -1.88 -1.63
C GLU A 77 -14.14 -0.84 -0.54
N ARG A 78 -15.41 -0.62 -0.19
CA ARG A 78 -15.77 0.37 0.83
C ARG A 78 -15.13 0.00 2.17
N GLY A 79 -14.28 0.88 2.68
CA GLY A 79 -13.55 0.67 3.94
C GLY A 79 -12.10 0.21 3.75
N ASN A 80 -11.69 -0.18 2.53
CA ASN A 80 -10.32 -0.55 2.17
C ASN A 80 -9.62 0.63 1.45
N TRP A 81 -8.49 1.06 1.99
CA TRP A 81 -7.79 2.28 1.57
C TRP A 81 -6.37 1.94 1.14
N ALA A 82 -6.05 2.24 -0.13
CA ALA A 82 -4.69 2.14 -0.65
C ALA A 82 -3.77 3.06 0.16
N THR A 83 -2.78 2.47 0.82
CA THR A 83 -1.87 3.12 1.76
C THR A 83 -0.44 2.94 1.29
N HIS A 84 0.33 4.04 1.31
CA HIS A 84 1.69 4.09 0.78
C HIS A 84 2.53 5.08 1.58
N VAL A 85 3.73 4.66 1.97
CA VAL A 85 4.70 5.44 2.74
C VAL A 85 5.89 5.79 1.85
N TYR A 86 6.30 7.05 1.88
CA TYR A 86 7.35 7.58 1.00
C TYR A 86 8.03 8.82 1.56
N VAL A 87 9.22 9.14 1.07
CA VAL A 87 9.87 10.45 1.26
C VAL A 87 9.45 11.36 0.11
N PRO A 88 8.78 12.50 0.36
CA PRO A 88 8.46 13.45 -0.70
C PRO A 88 9.73 14.16 -1.20
N TYR A 89 9.80 14.40 -2.50
CA TYR A 89 10.81 15.25 -3.11
C TYR A 89 10.16 16.52 -3.64
N GLU A 90 10.61 17.67 -3.12
CA GLU A 90 10.18 18.98 -3.59
C GLU A 90 11.05 19.37 -4.78
N ALA A 91 10.48 19.23 -5.98
CA ALA A 91 11.15 19.59 -7.21
C ALA A 91 11.38 21.10 -7.26
N LYS A 92 12.65 21.49 -7.33
CA LYS A 92 13.04 22.87 -7.62
C LYS A 92 12.94 23.13 -9.13
N GLU A 93 12.93 24.40 -9.53
CA GLU A 93 12.84 24.81 -10.93
C GLU A 93 13.95 24.16 -11.77
N GLU A 94 15.18 24.11 -11.25
CA GLU A 94 16.32 23.52 -11.96
C GLU A 94 16.14 22.01 -12.20
N PHE A 95 15.40 21.31 -11.33
CA PHE A 95 15.06 19.90 -11.53
C PHE A 95 13.96 19.73 -12.58
N LEU A 96 13.02 20.67 -12.63
CA LEU A 96 11.99 20.69 -13.66
C LEU A 96 12.62 20.97 -15.03
N ASP A 97 13.60 21.88 -15.11
CA ASP A 97 14.36 22.17 -16.32
C ASP A 97 15.12 20.93 -16.83
N LEU A 98 15.80 20.20 -15.92
CA LEU A 98 16.43 18.92 -16.27
C LEU A 98 15.40 17.93 -16.85
N LEU A 99 14.22 17.84 -16.23
CA LEU A 99 13.15 16.95 -16.69
C LEU A 99 12.57 17.38 -18.04
N ASP A 100 12.54 18.68 -18.33
CA ASP A 100 12.10 19.24 -19.62
C ASP A 100 13.11 19.00 -20.75
N VAL A 101 14.35 18.60 -20.43
CA VAL A 101 15.32 18.06 -21.41
C VAL A 101 15.21 16.54 -21.52
N LEU A 102 15.15 15.83 -20.39
CA LEU A 102 15.12 14.36 -20.35
C LEU A 102 13.87 13.76 -21.00
N LEU A 103 12.69 14.32 -20.70
CA LEU A 103 11.43 13.72 -21.13
C LEU A 103 11.23 13.78 -22.65
N PRO A 104 11.43 14.93 -23.34
CA PRO A 104 11.34 14.96 -24.80
C PRO A 104 12.35 14.03 -25.47
N HIS A 105 13.57 13.93 -24.92
CA HIS A 105 14.58 13.00 -25.42
C HIS A 105 14.11 11.55 -25.33
N ALA A 106 13.62 11.12 -24.16
CA ALA A 106 13.06 9.79 -23.97
C ALA A 106 11.81 9.54 -24.85
N GLN A 107 11.01 10.57 -25.12
CA GLN A 107 9.84 10.49 -26.00
C GLN A 107 10.20 10.25 -27.47
N THR A 108 11.44 10.51 -27.90
CA THR A 108 11.90 10.10 -29.25
C THR A 108 11.93 8.57 -29.39
N TYR A 109 12.16 7.84 -28.30
CA TYR A 109 12.14 6.38 -28.23
C TYR A 109 10.75 5.84 -27.87
N VAL A 110 10.07 6.48 -26.90
CA VAL A 110 8.75 6.08 -26.41
C VAL A 110 7.83 7.30 -26.30
N PRO A 111 7.11 7.68 -27.39
CA PRO A 111 6.30 8.91 -27.43
C PRO A 111 5.16 8.97 -26.41
N ARG A 112 4.74 7.81 -25.87
CA ARG A 112 3.66 7.70 -24.89
C ARG A 112 4.10 7.91 -23.43
N LEU A 113 5.35 8.31 -23.20
CA LEU A 113 5.83 8.66 -21.85
C LEU A 113 5.11 9.89 -21.32
N VAL A 114 4.72 9.82 -20.05
CA VAL A 114 4.00 10.87 -19.32
C VAL A 114 4.85 11.32 -18.14
N ARG A 115 5.01 12.64 -17.98
CA ARG A 115 5.71 13.27 -16.85
C ARG A 115 5.05 12.88 -15.52
N MET A 116 5.84 12.67 -14.48
CA MET A 116 5.31 12.57 -13.12
C MET A 116 4.91 13.96 -12.60
N GLU A 117 3.73 14.05 -11.98
CA GLU A 117 3.23 15.31 -11.39
C GLU A 117 3.79 15.56 -9.98
N ALA A 118 4.19 14.49 -9.28
CA ALA A 118 4.74 14.56 -7.93
C ALA A 118 5.83 13.51 -7.76
N PHE A 119 6.92 13.93 -7.11
CA PHE A 119 8.14 13.15 -6.96
C PHE A 119 8.30 12.65 -5.53
N HIS A 120 8.76 11.42 -5.39
CA HIS A 120 8.95 10.78 -4.09
C HIS A 120 9.82 9.54 -4.23
N LEU A 121 10.40 9.11 -3.10
CA LEU A 121 11.05 7.81 -2.96
C LEU A 121 10.18 6.90 -2.09
N SER A 122 9.80 5.75 -2.63
CA SER A 122 8.95 4.79 -1.90
C SER A 122 9.71 4.15 -0.75
N LEU A 123 9.04 4.05 0.41
CA LEU A 123 9.51 3.29 1.58
C LEU A 123 8.60 2.09 1.87
N SER A 124 7.49 1.97 1.15
CA SER A 124 6.60 0.82 1.22
C SER A 124 6.05 0.44 -0.14
N GLN A 125 5.50 -0.77 -0.22
CA GLN A 125 4.56 -1.12 -1.29
C GLN A 125 3.24 -0.37 -1.10
N SER A 126 2.39 -0.36 -2.14
CA SER A 126 1.00 0.09 -1.99
C SER A 126 0.18 -1.03 -1.38
N VAL A 127 -0.17 -0.89 -0.10
CA VAL A 127 -0.91 -1.90 0.67
C VAL A 127 -2.35 -1.46 0.90
N VAL A 128 -3.23 -2.40 1.23
CA VAL A 128 -4.64 -2.10 1.55
C VAL A 128 -4.79 -2.04 3.06
N LEU A 129 -5.23 -0.89 3.58
CA LEU A 129 -5.47 -0.70 5.01
C LEU A 129 -6.93 -0.37 5.26
N ARG A 130 -7.52 -0.95 6.31
CA ARG A 130 -8.90 -0.64 6.70
C ARG A 130 -8.98 0.77 7.28
N HIS A 131 -10.06 1.49 6.97
CA HIS A 131 -10.24 2.90 7.38
C HIS A 131 -10.01 3.14 8.88
N HIS A 132 -10.48 2.24 9.74
CA HIS A 132 -10.35 2.38 11.19
C HIS A 132 -8.90 2.23 11.70
N TRP A 133 -8.01 1.57 10.93
CA TRP A 133 -6.60 1.41 11.27
C TRP A 133 -5.71 2.55 10.78
N ILE A 134 -6.20 3.45 9.90
CA ILE A 134 -5.40 4.53 9.32
C ILE A 134 -4.77 5.41 10.41
N LEU A 135 -5.56 5.86 11.39
CA LEU A 135 -5.04 6.74 12.44
C LEU A 135 -4.05 6.03 13.38
N PRO A 136 -4.34 4.83 13.91
CA PRO A 136 -3.36 4.04 14.67
C PRO A 136 -2.05 3.80 13.89
N PHE A 137 -2.15 3.42 12.61
CA PHE A 137 -1.00 3.17 11.75
C PHE A 137 -0.11 4.42 11.59
N VAL A 138 -0.73 5.57 11.32
CA VAL A 138 -0.02 6.84 11.22
C VAL A 138 0.64 7.24 12.54
N GLN A 139 0.02 6.95 13.69
CA GLN A 139 0.63 7.24 14.99
C GLN A 139 1.85 6.35 15.26
N ALA A 140 1.77 5.06 14.94
CA ALA A 140 2.90 4.14 15.03
C ALA A 140 4.08 4.60 14.14
N LEU A 141 3.80 4.95 12.87
CA LEU A 141 4.79 5.53 11.97
C LEU A 141 5.42 6.80 12.54
N LYS A 142 4.60 7.75 13.03
CA LYS A 142 5.10 9.00 13.62
C LYS A 142 6.04 8.76 14.80
N ALA A 143 5.70 7.80 15.68
CA ALA A 143 6.52 7.48 16.83
C ALA A 143 7.91 6.95 16.42
N ARG A 144 7.98 6.10 15.39
CA ARG A 144 9.25 5.57 14.88
C ARG A 144 10.05 6.61 14.09
N MET A 145 9.40 7.41 13.25
CA MET A 145 10.10 8.42 12.44
C MET A 145 10.62 9.60 13.27
N ALA A 146 10.04 9.89 14.43
CA ALA A 146 10.42 11.02 15.27
C ALA A 146 11.85 10.95 15.84
N SER A 147 12.45 9.76 15.92
CA SER A 147 13.84 9.58 16.36
C SER A 147 14.84 9.57 15.21
N PHE A 148 14.37 9.34 13.98
CA PHE A 148 15.20 9.15 12.81
C PHE A 148 15.77 10.48 12.33
N GLN A 149 17.09 10.54 12.14
CA GLN A 149 17.78 11.77 11.76
C GLN A 149 17.55 12.11 10.28
N ARG A 150 17.41 13.40 9.98
CA ARG A 150 17.53 13.90 8.62
C ARG A 150 18.90 13.57 8.04
N PHE A 151 18.95 13.30 6.74
CA PHE A 151 20.19 12.99 6.05
C PHE A 151 20.16 13.50 4.62
N PHE A 152 21.35 13.50 4.00
CA PHE A 152 21.49 13.78 2.58
C PHE A 152 21.54 12.47 1.78
N PHE A 153 20.90 12.45 0.62
CA PHE A 153 21.09 11.41 -0.37
C PHE A 153 21.42 12.02 -1.73
N THR A 154 21.98 11.22 -2.63
CA THR A 154 22.21 11.59 -4.02
C THR A 154 21.47 10.64 -4.94
N ALA A 155 20.69 11.18 -5.89
CA ALA A 155 19.98 10.37 -6.89
C ALA A 155 20.30 10.86 -8.31
N ASN A 156 21.29 10.26 -8.96
CA ASN A 156 21.84 10.72 -10.23
C ASN A 156 22.07 9.61 -11.27
N GLN A 157 21.72 8.38 -10.95
CA GLN A 157 21.84 7.26 -11.89
C GLN A 157 20.50 7.01 -12.55
N VAL A 158 20.38 7.26 -13.85
CA VAL A 158 19.18 6.96 -14.61
C VAL A 158 19.01 5.45 -14.67
N LYS A 159 17.79 4.97 -14.37
CA LYS A 159 17.44 3.56 -14.41
C LYS A 159 16.01 3.37 -14.85
N ILE A 160 15.77 2.27 -15.55
CA ILE A 160 14.44 1.88 -16.04
C ILE A 160 13.84 0.88 -15.07
N TYR A 161 12.62 1.16 -14.62
CA TYR A 161 11.88 0.30 -13.70
C TYR A 161 10.60 -0.20 -14.37
N THR A 162 10.12 -1.35 -13.91
CA THR A 162 8.78 -1.82 -14.19
C THR A 162 8.09 -2.17 -12.89
N ASN A 163 6.77 -2.04 -12.85
CA ASN A 163 6.04 -2.66 -11.74
C ASN A 163 6.08 -4.19 -11.89
N GLN A 164 5.76 -4.90 -10.81
CA GLN A 164 5.85 -6.37 -10.76
C GLN A 164 5.08 -7.08 -11.89
N GLU A 165 3.92 -6.52 -12.28
CA GLU A 165 3.05 -7.04 -13.34
C GLU A 165 3.51 -6.65 -14.76
N LYS A 166 4.54 -5.79 -14.87
CA LYS A 166 5.04 -5.22 -16.15
C LYS A 166 3.96 -4.49 -16.96
N THR A 167 2.94 -3.98 -16.28
CA THR A 167 1.88 -3.15 -16.86
C THR A 167 2.28 -1.68 -16.93
N ARG A 168 3.40 -1.29 -16.32
CA ARG A 168 3.99 0.04 -16.36
C ARG A 168 5.50 0.00 -16.43
N THR A 169 6.06 0.95 -17.15
CA THR A 169 7.48 1.26 -17.16
C THR A 169 7.71 2.67 -16.65
N PHE A 170 8.78 2.87 -15.90
CA PHE A 170 9.18 4.15 -15.33
C PHE A 170 10.63 4.45 -15.68
N ILE A 171 10.92 5.72 -15.93
CA ILE A 171 12.28 6.26 -15.93
C ILE A 171 12.46 6.90 -14.55
N GLY A 172 13.54 6.56 -13.84
CA GLY A 172 13.82 7.14 -12.54
C GLY A 172 15.30 7.40 -12.30
N LEU A 173 15.59 8.22 -11.29
CA LEU A 173 16.93 8.44 -10.77
C LEU A 173 17.14 7.59 -9.53
N GLU A 174 18.03 6.60 -9.61
CA GLU A 174 18.42 5.72 -8.52
C GLU A 174 19.29 6.44 -7.50
N VAL A 175 19.02 6.18 -6.22
CA VAL A 175 19.81 6.64 -5.09
C VAL A 175 21.13 5.89 -5.04
N THR A 176 22.23 6.64 -5.02
CA THR A 176 23.58 6.11 -4.86
C THR A 176 24.09 6.35 -3.44
N SER A 177 24.38 7.60 -3.09
CA SER A 177 24.70 8.01 -1.72
C SER A 177 23.42 8.15 -0.89
N GLY A 178 23.44 7.73 0.38
CA GLY A 178 22.26 7.74 1.25
C GLY A 178 21.45 6.44 1.25
N HIS A 179 21.83 5.44 0.42
CA HIS A 179 21.11 4.16 0.31
C HIS A 179 21.00 3.42 1.65
N ALA A 180 22.08 3.36 2.43
CA ALA A 180 22.08 2.69 3.73
C ALA A 180 21.07 3.33 4.71
N GLN A 181 20.98 4.66 4.73
CA GLN A 181 20.03 5.38 5.54
C GLN A 181 18.58 5.12 5.10
N PHE A 182 18.33 4.94 3.80
CA PHE A 182 17.02 4.50 3.32
C PHE A 182 16.69 3.06 3.75
N LEU A 183 17.66 2.14 3.78
CA LEU A 183 17.45 0.80 4.33
C LEU A 183 17.07 0.84 5.80
N ASP A 184 17.77 1.64 6.61
CA ASP A 184 17.43 1.84 8.03
C ASP A 184 16.03 2.42 8.19
N LEU A 185 15.67 3.39 7.35
CA LEU A 185 14.34 4.01 7.36
C LEU A 185 13.24 3.02 6.97
N VAL A 186 13.47 2.21 5.94
CA VAL A 186 12.58 1.12 5.55
C VAL A 186 12.44 0.10 6.66
N SER A 187 13.52 -0.26 7.36
CA SER A 187 13.44 -1.22 8.47
C SER A 187 12.49 -0.72 9.56
N GLU A 188 12.48 0.57 9.89
CA GLU A 188 11.51 1.13 10.83
C GLU A 188 10.09 1.19 10.27
N VAL A 189 9.91 1.43 8.97
CA VAL A 189 8.59 1.38 8.31
C VAL A 189 8.06 -0.06 8.29
N ASP A 190 8.90 -1.04 7.97
CA ASP A 190 8.55 -2.46 7.90
C ASP A 190 8.10 -3.01 9.25
N ARG A 191 8.72 -2.55 10.35
CA ARG A 191 8.23 -2.87 11.70
C ARG A 191 6.78 -2.42 11.92
N VAL A 192 6.39 -1.25 11.39
CA VAL A 192 4.98 -0.81 11.44
C VAL A 192 4.11 -1.59 10.46
N MET A 193 4.63 -1.97 9.30
CA MET A 193 3.89 -2.82 8.37
C MET A 193 3.53 -4.17 9.03
N GLU A 194 4.50 -4.80 9.68
CA GLU A 194 4.32 -6.06 10.41
C GLU A 194 3.32 -5.93 11.57
N GLU A 195 3.37 -4.84 12.36
CA GLU A 195 2.40 -4.57 13.44
C GLU A 195 0.94 -4.53 12.97
N PHE A 196 0.71 -4.24 11.68
CA PHE A 196 -0.61 -4.10 11.07
C PHE A 196 -0.92 -5.24 10.07
N ASP A 197 -0.14 -6.32 10.08
CA ASP A 197 -0.25 -7.46 9.16
C ASP A 197 -0.20 -7.05 7.67
N LEU A 198 0.64 -6.05 7.33
CA LEU A 198 0.84 -5.55 5.98
C LEU A 198 2.14 -6.07 5.39
N THR A 199 2.19 -6.17 4.07
CA THR A 199 3.40 -6.57 3.34
C THR A 199 4.54 -5.57 3.55
N THR A 200 5.71 -6.08 3.90
CA THR A 200 6.96 -5.31 4.01
C THR A 200 7.50 -4.87 2.64
N PHE A 201 8.59 -4.11 2.63
CA PHE A 201 9.21 -3.63 1.41
C PHE A 201 9.84 -4.74 0.57
N TYR A 202 10.31 -4.39 -0.63
CA TYR A 202 10.91 -5.33 -1.56
C TYR A 202 12.21 -5.93 -0.99
N GLN A 203 12.44 -7.22 -1.24
CA GLN A 203 13.63 -7.94 -0.75
C GLN A 203 14.96 -7.38 -1.27
N ASP A 204 14.97 -6.91 -2.52
CA ASP A 204 16.10 -6.21 -3.13
C ASP A 204 15.69 -4.77 -3.45
N PRO A 205 15.77 -3.85 -2.46
CA PRO A 205 15.23 -2.51 -2.60
C PRO A 205 16.12 -1.64 -3.49
N SER A 206 15.51 -1.00 -4.48
CA SER A 206 16.13 0.07 -5.26
C SER A 206 15.35 1.36 -5.07
N PHE A 207 15.92 2.28 -4.29
CA PHE A 207 15.32 3.58 -4.02
C PHE A 207 15.54 4.51 -5.21
N HIS A 208 14.47 5.12 -5.69
CA HIS A 208 14.53 5.97 -6.87
C HIS A 208 13.46 7.07 -6.88
N LEU A 209 13.76 8.14 -7.60
CA LEU A 209 12.82 9.20 -7.97
C LEU A 209 12.28 8.92 -9.37
N SER A 210 11.02 8.52 -9.47
CA SER A 210 10.36 8.34 -10.77
C SER A 210 10.13 9.70 -11.45
N LEU A 211 10.64 9.84 -12.67
CA LEU A 211 10.57 11.05 -13.49
C LEU A 211 9.40 11.03 -14.47
N ALA A 212 9.23 9.89 -15.14
CA ALA A 212 8.22 9.68 -16.17
C ALA A 212 7.78 8.22 -16.21
N TRP A 213 6.61 7.96 -16.79
CA TRP A 213 6.07 6.60 -16.89
C TRP A 213 5.25 6.39 -18.17
N CYS A 214 5.07 5.12 -18.57
CA CYS A 214 4.13 4.74 -19.62
C CYS A 214 3.45 3.40 -19.31
N VAL A 215 2.34 3.14 -19.99
CA VAL A 215 1.67 1.82 -19.96
C VAL A 215 2.48 0.79 -20.75
N GLY A 216 2.51 -0.44 -20.22
CA GLY A 216 3.20 -1.61 -20.76
C GLY A 216 4.68 -1.68 -20.40
N ASP A 217 5.33 -2.76 -20.86
CA ASP A 217 6.77 -2.97 -20.75
C ASP A 217 7.49 -2.29 -21.93
N ALA A 218 8.23 -1.23 -21.63
CA ALA A 218 8.98 -0.43 -22.60
C ALA A 218 10.50 -0.53 -22.39
N ARG A 219 10.95 -1.53 -21.62
CA ARG A 219 12.38 -1.71 -21.29
C ARG A 219 13.24 -1.88 -22.52
N LEU A 220 12.81 -2.67 -23.51
CA LEU A 220 13.58 -2.90 -24.73
C LEU A 220 13.85 -1.63 -25.55
N GLN A 221 12.98 -0.63 -25.46
CA GLN A 221 13.11 0.65 -26.16
C GLN A 221 13.92 1.67 -25.37
N LEU A 222 13.86 1.62 -24.03
CA LEU A 222 14.47 2.61 -23.14
C LEU A 222 15.84 2.17 -22.60
N GLU A 223 16.07 0.87 -22.44
CA GLU A 223 17.38 0.33 -22.08
C GLU A 223 18.35 0.43 -23.28
N GLY A 224 19.65 0.40 -22.99
CA GLY A 224 20.68 0.54 -24.03
C GLY A 224 20.95 1.99 -24.41
N GLN A 225 20.76 2.34 -25.68
CA GLN A 225 21.17 3.66 -26.21
C GLN A 225 20.42 4.82 -25.55
N CYS A 226 19.09 4.72 -25.43
CA CYS A 226 18.29 5.77 -24.78
C CYS A 226 18.77 6.02 -23.35
N LEU A 227 18.95 4.96 -22.55
CA LEU A 227 19.45 5.06 -21.17
C LEU A 227 20.82 5.75 -21.09
N GLN A 228 21.76 5.40 -21.98
CA GLN A 228 23.09 6.01 -22.02
C GLN A 228 23.04 7.50 -22.37
N GLU A 229 22.19 7.88 -23.33
CA GLU A 229 21.99 9.28 -23.71
C GLU A 229 21.33 10.09 -22.58
N LEU A 230 20.34 9.50 -21.89
CA LEU A 230 19.72 10.13 -20.71
C LEU A 230 20.72 10.31 -19.57
N GLN A 231 21.58 9.31 -19.33
CA GLN A 231 22.65 9.44 -18.33
C GLN A 231 23.62 10.55 -18.71
N ALA A 232 24.01 10.66 -19.99
CA ALA A 232 24.89 11.73 -20.46
C ALA A 232 24.27 13.13 -20.28
N ILE A 233 22.95 13.27 -20.42
CA ILE A 233 22.23 14.51 -20.12
C ILE A 233 22.32 14.83 -18.63
N VAL A 234 22.11 13.85 -17.74
CA VAL A 234 22.22 14.04 -16.29
C VAL A 234 23.64 14.40 -15.87
N ASP A 235 24.64 13.72 -16.42
CA ASP A 235 26.06 13.94 -16.12
C ASP A 235 26.56 15.30 -16.65
N GLY A 236 25.99 15.77 -17.76
CA GLY A 236 26.31 17.05 -18.39
C GLY A 236 25.51 18.25 -17.84
N PHE A 237 24.58 18.02 -16.91
CA PHE A 237 23.76 19.08 -16.33
C PHE A 237 24.58 19.89 -15.32
N GLU A 238 24.64 21.21 -15.51
CA GLU A 238 25.35 22.10 -14.59
C GLU A 238 24.78 21.96 -13.17
N ASP A 239 25.66 21.95 -12.16
CA ASP A 239 25.30 21.77 -10.75
C ASP A 239 24.50 20.49 -10.41
N ALA A 240 24.56 19.44 -11.25
CA ALA A 240 23.88 18.16 -10.99
C ALA A 240 24.19 17.58 -9.60
N GLU A 241 25.43 17.71 -9.10
CA GLU A 241 25.78 17.25 -7.75
C GLU A 241 25.04 17.98 -6.64
N VAL A 242 24.73 19.28 -6.83
CA VAL A 242 23.99 20.08 -5.85
C VAL A 242 22.49 19.88 -6.01
N LEU A 243 22.01 19.79 -7.26
CA LEU A 243 20.61 19.55 -7.60
C LEU A 243 20.11 18.20 -7.04
N LEU A 244 20.92 17.17 -7.24
CA LEU A 244 20.57 15.78 -6.96
C LEU A 244 21.02 15.34 -5.58
N ARG A 245 21.76 16.19 -4.84
CA ARG A 245 22.01 16.04 -3.41
C ARG A 245 20.89 16.66 -2.61
N VAL A 246 20.01 15.81 -2.11
CA VAL A 246 18.76 16.20 -1.48
C VAL A 246 18.87 16.00 0.03
N TYR A 247 18.44 17.01 0.79
CA TYR A 247 18.25 16.89 2.22
C TYR A 247 16.83 16.44 2.53
N ILE A 248 16.66 15.32 3.23
CA ILE A 248 15.32 14.85 3.59
C ILE A 248 14.86 15.45 4.90
N GLU A 249 13.60 15.87 4.96
CA GLU A 249 13.05 16.53 6.14
C GLU A 249 11.86 15.80 6.77
N GLN A 250 11.18 14.97 5.98
CA GLN A 250 9.94 14.32 6.40
C GLN A 250 9.72 13.01 5.65
N VAL A 251 8.94 12.13 6.26
CA VAL A 251 8.26 11.01 5.61
C VAL A 251 6.78 11.39 5.45
N ARG A 252 6.11 10.83 4.45
CA ARG A 252 4.69 11.04 4.19
C ARG A 252 4.01 9.68 4.02
N CYS A 253 2.85 9.54 4.65
CA CYS A 253 1.93 8.44 4.41
C CYS A 253 0.71 8.98 3.65
N LYS A 254 0.42 8.40 2.50
CA LYS A 254 -0.83 8.61 1.78
C LYS A 254 -1.73 7.41 2.03
N SER A 255 -2.96 7.64 2.47
CA SER A 255 -3.99 6.60 2.59
C SER A 255 -5.27 7.09 1.90
N GLY A 256 -5.62 6.49 0.77
CA GLY A 256 -6.66 6.97 -0.16
C GLY A 256 -6.42 8.42 -0.58
N ASN A 257 -7.33 9.32 -0.20
CA ASN A 257 -7.21 10.77 -0.45
C ASN A 257 -6.62 11.56 0.73
N LYS A 258 -6.18 10.91 1.81
CA LYS A 258 -5.60 11.56 2.99
C LYS A 258 -4.07 11.51 2.93
N PHE A 259 -3.44 12.58 3.39
CA PHE A 259 -1.98 12.71 3.47
C PHE A 259 -1.56 13.05 4.90
N PHE A 260 -0.55 12.36 5.39
CA PHE A 260 -0.01 12.52 6.75
C PHE A 260 1.50 12.72 6.66
N SER A 261 1.99 13.89 7.08
CA SER A 261 3.42 14.16 7.17
C SER A 261 3.96 13.84 8.57
N MET A 262 5.18 13.33 8.62
CA MET A 262 5.94 13.08 9.84
C MET A 262 7.37 13.62 9.66
N PRO A 263 7.73 14.72 10.37
CA PRO A 263 9.06 15.30 10.24
C PRO A 263 10.10 14.37 10.85
N LEU A 264 11.28 14.35 10.23
CA LEU A 264 12.48 13.70 10.75
C LEU A 264 13.22 14.66 11.69
N LYS A 265 14.02 14.10 12.59
CA LYS A 265 14.76 14.83 13.62
C LYS A 265 15.97 15.56 13.06
#